data_AF-A0A3R7EQL0-F1
#
_entry.id   AF-A0A3R7EQL0-F1
#
_cell.length_a   1.000
_cell.length_b   1.000
_cell.length_c   1.000
_cell.angle_alpha   90.00
_cell.angle_beta   90.00
_cell.angle_gamma   90.00
#
_symmetry.space_group_name_H-M   'P 1'
#
loop_
_entity.id
_entity.type
_entity.pdbx_description
1 polymer ?
#
loop_
_entity_poly.entity_id
_entity_poly.type
_entity_poly.pdbx_seq_one_letter_code
_entity_poly.pdbx_strand_id
1 'polypeptide(L)'
;MGLTISSLFQRLFGKKSVRILMGTENRASRSPQGLIFVVDSNDRERVNEAADELKRMLSEDELRDVVILVFANKQDLPNAMSSAELTDKLGLREIRNRPWFIQQACATQGQGLFEGLDWLSNEVSKRP
;
A
#
# COMPACT_ATOMS: atom_id res chain seq x y z
N MET A 1 3.04 27.56 7.71
CA MET A 1 2.51 26.27 8.18
C MET A 1 2.71 25.26 7.06
N GLY A 2 3.74 24.42 7.17
CA GLY A 2 4.06 23.43 6.13
C GLY A 2 3.07 22.28 6.12
N LEU A 3 2.76 21.77 4.94
CA LEU A 3 2.06 20.49 4.79
C LEU A 3 2.99 19.39 5.30
N THR A 4 2.63 18.70 6.38
CA THR A 4 3.36 17.51 6.82
C THR A 4 3.06 16.36 5.88
N ILE A 5 3.99 15.42 5.70
CA ILE A 5 3.77 14.20 4.91
C ILE A 5 2.55 13.44 5.44
N SER A 6 2.33 13.41 6.75
CA SER A 6 1.12 12.86 7.38
C SER A 6 -0.17 13.53 6.91
N SER A 7 -0.17 14.87 6.77
CA SER A 7 -1.35 15.62 6.30
C SER A 7 -1.63 15.38 4.81
N LEU A 8 -0.59 15.25 3.99
CA LEU A 8 -0.72 14.86 2.59
C LEU A 8 -1.24 13.42 2.47
N PHE A 9 -0.72 12.52 3.30
CA PHE A 9 -1.17 11.13 3.35
C PHE A 9 -2.64 11.04 3.80
N GLN A 10 -3.03 11.72 4.87
CA GLN A 10 -4.43 11.76 5.30
C GLN A 10 -5.37 12.30 4.19
N ARG A 11 -4.93 13.33 3.46
CA ARG A 11 -5.71 13.88 2.32
C ARG A 11 -5.80 12.92 1.14
N LEU A 12 -4.72 12.19 0.83
CA LEU A 12 -4.67 11.23 -0.27
C LEU A 12 -5.37 9.90 0.06
N PHE A 13 -5.32 9.45 1.32
CA PHE A 13 -5.66 8.07 1.71
C PHE A 13 -6.81 7.94 2.73
N GLY A 14 -7.42 9.04 3.20
CA GLY A 14 -8.31 9.02 4.36
C GLY A 14 -9.71 8.41 4.18
N LYS A 15 -10.16 8.00 2.98
CA LYS A 15 -11.58 7.65 2.77
C LYS A 15 -11.98 6.44 1.92
N LYS A 16 -11.07 5.56 1.47
CA LYS A 16 -11.38 4.22 0.88
C LYS A 16 -10.05 3.49 0.59
N SER A 17 -10.08 2.20 0.22
CA SER A 17 -8.92 1.47 -0.30
C SER A 17 -8.32 2.27 -1.46
N VAL A 18 -7.24 3.00 -1.19
CA VAL A 18 -6.69 3.99 -2.13
C VAL A 18 -5.59 3.32 -2.93
N ARG A 19 -5.68 3.50 -4.25
CA ARG A 19 -4.69 3.12 -5.25
C ARG A 19 -3.82 4.33 -5.55
N ILE A 20 -2.53 4.27 -5.23
CA ILE A 20 -1.54 5.19 -5.82
C ILE A 20 -0.63 4.41 -6.75
N LEU A 21 -0.59 4.88 -7.99
CA LEU A 21 0.25 4.37 -9.06
C LEU A 21 1.46 5.29 -9.20
N MET A 22 2.65 4.76 -8.93
CA MET A 22 3.91 5.48 -9.09
C MET A 22 4.55 5.08 -10.43
N GLY A 23 4.82 6.04 -11.30
CA GLY A 23 5.60 5.86 -12.54
C GLY A 23 6.89 6.69 -12.48
N THR A 24 7.94 6.24 -13.16
CA THR A 24 9.17 7.03 -13.32
C THR A 24 9.04 8.03 -14.47
N GLU A 25 9.74 9.16 -14.39
CA GLU A 25 9.76 10.21 -15.42
C GLU A 25 10.47 9.80 -16.74
N ASN A 26 10.74 8.51 -16.95
CA ASN A 26 11.24 8.03 -18.24
C ASN A 26 10.07 7.90 -19.23
N ARG A 27 10.06 8.81 -20.22
CA ARG A 27 9.01 9.00 -21.25
C ARG A 27 8.65 7.76 -22.11
N ALA A 28 9.25 6.59 -21.86
CA ALA A 28 9.07 5.37 -22.65
C ALA A 28 8.15 4.31 -22.02
N SER A 29 7.97 4.24 -20.68
CA SER A 29 7.05 3.28 -20.05
C SER A 29 5.85 4.00 -19.44
N ARG A 30 4.68 3.83 -20.04
CA ARG A 30 3.42 4.42 -19.57
C ARG A 30 2.77 3.64 -18.41
N SER A 31 3.38 2.53 -18.00
CA SER A 31 2.87 1.63 -16.97
C SER A 31 3.34 2.03 -15.57
N PRO A 32 2.49 1.87 -14.55
CA PRO A 32 2.92 2.04 -13.16
C PRO A 32 4.00 1.02 -12.81
N GLN A 33 4.95 1.43 -11.97
CA GLN A 33 6.00 0.57 -11.44
C GLN A 33 5.73 0.17 -9.98
N GLY A 34 4.95 0.97 -9.26
CA GLY A 34 4.57 0.71 -7.88
C GLY A 34 3.09 0.93 -7.61
N LEU A 35 2.53 0.10 -6.73
CA LEU A 35 1.19 0.18 -6.18
C LEU A 35 1.30 0.38 -4.66
N ILE A 36 0.72 1.45 -4.14
CA ILE A 36 0.47 1.61 -2.70
C ILE A 36 -0.99 1.25 -2.43
N PHE A 37 -1.21 0.31 -1.53
CA PHE A 37 -2.53 -0.16 -1.09
C PHE A 37 -2.69 0.09 0.41
N VAL A 38 -3.65 0.92 0.81
CA VAL A 38 -3.84 1.29 2.23
C VAL A 38 -5.05 0.59 2.81
N VAL A 39 -4.85 -0.13 3.91
CA VAL A 39 -5.90 -0.85 4.64
C VAL A 39 -6.12 -0.22 5.99
N ASP A 40 -7.38 0.03 6.34
CA ASP A 40 -7.78 0.40 7.68
C ASP A 40 -7.70 -0.84 8.59
N SER A 41 -6.66 -0.93 9.41
CA SER A 41 -6.41 -2.11 10.23
C SER A 41 -7.45 -2.28 11.34
N ASN A 42 -8.17 -1.22 11.71
CA ASN A 42 -9.20 -1.29 12.73
C ASN A 42 -10.57 -1.71 12.16
N ASP A 43 -10.72 -1.71 10.82
CA ASP A 43 -11.95 -2.13 10.15
C ASP A 43 -11.91 -3.61 9.75
N ARG A 44 -12.19 -4.45 10.75
CA ARG A 44 -12.16 -5.91 10.61
C ARG A 44 -13.28 -6.46 9.71
N GLU A 45 -14.39 -5.72 9.55
CA GLU A 45 -15.53 -6.15 8.75
C GLU A 45 -15.26 -5.99 7.26
N ARG A 46 -14.61 -4.88 6.86
CA ARG A 46 -14.32 -4.57 5.44
C ARG A 46 -13.00 -5.12 4.92
N VAL A 47 -12.24 -5.85 5.74
CA VAL A 47 -10.95 -6.42 5.31
C VAL A 47 -11.10 -7.43 4.17
N ASN A 48 -12.21 -8.19 4.13
CA ASN A 48 -12.48 -9.12 3.04
C ASN A 48 -12.78 -8.37 1.73
N GLU A 49 -13.53 -7.26 1.81
CA GLU A 49 -13.75 -6.37 0.65
C GLU A 49 -12.43 -5.79 0.14
N ALA A 50 -11.52 -5.42 1.04
CA ALA A 50 -10.19 -4.95 0.67
C ALA A 50 -9.34 -6.06 0.01
N ALA A 51 -9.46 -7.31 0.46
CA ALA A 51 -8.78 -8.45 -0.17
C ALA A 51 -9.31 -8.71 -1.59
N ASP A 52 -10.63 -8.68 -1.77
CA ASP A 52 -11.27 -8.86 -3.08
C ASP A 52 -10.90 -7.73 -4.04
N GLU A 53 -10.88 -6.48 -3.56
CA GLU A 53 -10.42 -5.35 -4.35
C GLU A 53 -8.95 -5.54 -4.74
N LEU A 54 -8.06 -5.85 -3.79
CA LEU A 54 -6.65 -6.09 -4.10
C LEU A 54 -6.50 -7.17 -5.19
N LYS A 55 -7.18 -8.32 -5.05
CA LYS A 55 -7.16 -9.39 -6.06
C LYS A 55 -7.63 -8.91 -7.43
N ARG A 56 -8.74 -8.15 -7.47
CA ARG A 56 -9.24 -7.53 -8.71
C ARG A 56 -8.18 -6.62 -9.32
N MET A 57 -7.55 -5.75 -8.54
CA MET A 57 -6.50 -4.85 -9.03
C MET A 57 -5.32 -5.64 -9.61
N LEU A 58 -4.89 -6.70 -8.93
CA LEU A 58 -3.74 -7.51 -9.38
C LEU A 58 -4.03 -8.31 -10.67
N SER A 59 -5.30 -8.45 -11.06
CA SER A 59 -5.72 -9.07 -12.32
C SER A 59 -5.68 -8.13 -13.53
N GLU A 60 -5.53 -6.82 -13.31
CA GLU A 60 -5.43 -5.84 -14.38
C GLU A 60 -4.04 -5.92 -15.05
N ASP A 61 -4.02 -5.96 -16.39
CA ASP A 61 -2.75 -6.08 -17.14
C ASP A 61 -1.79 -4.91 -16.88
N GLU A 62 -2.32 -3.70 -16.63
CA GLU A 62 -1.52 -2.52 -16.27
C GLU A 62 -0.75 -2.70 -14.94
N LEU A 63 -1.23 -3.59 -14.07
CA LEU A 63 -0.64 -3.87 -12.76
C LEU A 63 0.12 -5.20 -12.73
N ARG A 64 0.27 -5.89 -13.86
CA ARG A 64 0.88 -7.23 -13.92
C ARG A 64 2.24 -7.31 -13.24
N ASP A 65 3.04 -6.27 -13.38
CA ASP A 65 4.42 -6.28 -12.92
C ASP A 65 4.70 -5.30 -11.79
N VAL A 66 3.73 -4.62 -11.18
CA VAL A 66 4.00 -3.58 -10.15
C VAL A 66 4.60 -4.12 -8.85
N VAL A 67 5.46 -3.33 -8.17
CA VAL A 67 5.82 -3.55 -6.76
C VAL A 67 4.62 -3.20 -5.89
N ILE A 68 4.31 -3.99 -4.86
CA ILE A 68 3.17 -3.70 -3.97
C ILE A 68 3.66 -3.28 -2.59
N LEU A 69 3.29 -2.07 -2.15
CA LEU A 69 3.39 -1.66 -0.76
C LEU A 69 2.01 -1.65 -0.12
N VAL A 70 1.81 -2.44 0.93
CA VAL A 70 0.59 -2.41 1.74
C VAL A 70 0.84 -1.60 3.01
N PHE A 71 0.06 -0.55 3.24
CA PHE A 71 0.04 0.11 4.54
C PHE A 71 -1.07 -0.48 5.42
N ALA A 72 -0.68 -1.13 6.51
CA ALA A 72 -1.55 -1.46 7.61
C ALA A 72 -1.75 -0.20 8.46
N ASN A 73 -2.72 0.64 8.11
CA ASN A 73 -2.93 1.96 8.69
C ASN A 73 -3.82 1.90 9.95
N LYS A 74 -3.79 2.96 10.75
CA LYS A 74 -4.51 3.12 12.03
C LYS A 74 -4.05 2.17 13.15
N GLN A 75 -2.75 1.89 13.19
CA GLN A 75 -2.14 1.04 14.23
C GLN A 75 -2.17 1.67 15.63
N ASP A 76 -2.57 2.93 15.75
CA ASP A 76 -2.84 3.62 17.01
C ASP A 76 -4.17 3.20 17.67
N LEU A 77 -5.05 2.48 16.97
CA LEU A 77 -6.34 2.06 17.49
C LEU A 77 -6.29 0.67 18.17
N PRO A 78 -7.04 0.46 19.26
CA PRO A 78 -6.89 -0.73 20.10
C PRO A 78 -7.28 -2.06 19.44
N ASN A 79 -8.10 -2.04 18.38
CA ASN A 79 -8.55 -3.24 17.68
C ASN A 79 -7.86 -3.43 16.32
N ALA A 80 -6.78 -2.70 16.06
CA ALA A 80 -6.02 -2.77 14.83
C ALA A 80 -5.45 -4.18 14.60
N MET A 81 -5.73 -4.74 13.43
CA MET A 81 -5.13 -5.99 12.96
C MET A 81 -3.62 -5.81 12.82
N SER A 82 -2.87 -6.84 13.24
CA SER A 82 -1.41 -6.85 13.05
C SER A 82 -1.05 -7.02 11.56
N SER A 83 0.19 -6.70 11.21
CA SER A 83 0.72 -6.98 9.86
C SER A 83 0.64 -8.46 9.50
N ALA A 84 0.84 -9.37 10.45
CA ALA A 84 0.71 -10.81 10.22
C ALA A 84 -0.75 -11.21 9.93
N GLU A 85 -1.71 -10.69 10.69
CA GLU A 85 -3.14 -10.95 10.45
C GLU A 85 -3.61 -10.40 9.10
N LEU A 86 -3.19 -9.18 8.73
CA LEU A 86 -3.50 -8.59 7.43
C LEU A 86 -2.83 -9.31 6.27
N THR A 87 -1.60 -9.80 6.45
CA THR A 87 -0.90 -10.61 5.44
C THR A 87 -1.73 -11.83 5.06
N ASP A 88 -2.38 -12.45 6.05
CA ASP A 88 -3.17 -13.66 5.86
C ASP A 88 -4.54 -13.34 5.26
N LYS A 89 -5.23 -12.34 5.80
CA LYS A 89 -6.56 -11.92 5.31
C LYS A 89 -6.54 -11.38 3.87
N LEU A 90 -5.47 -10.67 3.49
CA LEU A 90 -5.30 -10.13 2.14
C LEU A 90 -4.73 -11.16 1.15
N GLY A 91 -4.32 -12.35 1.62
CA GLY A 91 -3.73 -13.38 0.76
C GLY A 91 -2.35 -13.01 0.20
N LEU A 92 -1.57 -12.16 0.88
CA LEU A 92 -0.30 -11.66 0.34
C LEU A 92 0.73 -12.79 0.13
N ARG A 93 0.66 -13.87 0.92
CA ARG A 93 1.52 -15.05 0.78
C ARG A 93 1.30 -15.82 -0.54
N GLU A 94 0.17 -15.60 -1.20
CA GLU A 94 -0.16 -16.22 -2.49
C GLU A 94 0.46 -15.44 -3.66
N ILE A 95 0.86 -14.19 -3.45
CA ILE A 95 1.52 -13.35 -4.45
C ILE A 95 2.98 -13.78 -4.56
N ARG A 96 3.31 -14.50 -5.65
CA ARG A 96 4.66 -15.03 -5.92
C ARG A 96 5.36 -14.40 -7.12
N ASN A 97 4.62 -13.72 -7.97
CA ASN A 97 5.10 -13.19 -9.25
C ASN A 97 5.59 -11.74 -9.19
N ARG A 98 5.52 -11.09 -8.03
CA ARG A 98 5.96 -9.70 -7.84
C ARG A 98 6.34 -9.43 -6.38
N PRO A 99 7.28 -8.51 -6.12
CA PRO A 99 7.66 -8.13 -4.77
C PRO A 99 6.52 -7.39 -4.08
N TRP A 100 6.34 -7.69 -2.80
CA TRP A 100 5.41 -7.01 -1.93
C TRP A 100 5.99 -6.81 -0.54
N PHE A 101 5.51 -5.79 0.17
CA PHE A 101 5.83 -5.54 1.57
C PHE A 101 4.63 -4.93 2.28
N ILE A 102 4.52 -5.22 3.58
CA ILE A 102 3.49 -4.65 4.45
C ILE A 102 4.15 -3.84 5.56
N GLN A 103 3.76 -2.57 5.67
CA GLN A 103 4.26 -1.64 6.65
C GLN A 103 3.14 -1.22 7.60
N GLN A 104 3.37 -1.39 8.90
CA GLN A 104 2.50 -0.80 9.92
C GLN A 104 2.62 0.72 9.90
N ALA A 105 1.49 1.42 9.94
CA ALA A 105 1.48 2.87 9.86
C ALA A 105 0.38 3.52 10.72
N CYS A 106 0.68 4.74 11.14
CA CYS A 106 -0.30 5.66 11.71
C CYS A 106 -0.24 6.96 10.90
N ALA A 107 -1.11 7.09 9.91
CA ALA A 107 -1.07 8.22 8.98
C ALA A 107 -1.32 9.58 9.67
N THR A 108 -2.02 9.63 10.80
CA THR A 108 -2.22 10.87 11.58
C THR A 108 -0.93 11.32 12.28
N GLN A 109 -0.13 10.37 12.77
CA GLN A 109 1.14 10.63 13.45
C GLN A 109 2.35 10.60 12.50
N GLY A 110 2.17 10.11 11.27
CA GLY A 110 3.24 9.95 10.27
C GLY A 110 4.13 8.72 10.46
N GLN A 111 3.87 7.89 11.46
CA GLN A 111 4.67 6.70 11.77
C GLN A 111 4.56 5.66 10.64
N GLY A 112 5.69 5.03 10.29
CA GLY A 112 5.77 3.97 9.29
C GLY A 112 5.70 4.44 7.85
N LEU A 113 5.30 5.70 7.59
CA LEU A 113 5.13 6.21 6.22
C LEU A 113 6.46 6.30 5.48
N PHE A 114 7.50 6.80 6.14
CA PHE A 114 8.81 6.98 5.52
C PHE A 114 9.43 5.62 5.19
N GLU A 115 9.38 4.69 6.13
CA GLU A 115 9.94 3.33 6.02
C GLU A 115 9.28 2.56 4.85
N GLY A 116 7.95 2.64 4.73
CA GLY A 116 7.24 2.00 3.63
C GLY A 116 7.60 2.62 2.27
N LEU A 117 7.68 3.95 2.20
CA LEU A 117 8.03 4.65 0.96
C LEU A 117 9.50 4.45 0.55
N ASP A 118 10.42 4.40 1.51
CA ASP A 118 11.83 4.10 1.27
C ASP A 118 12.00 2.69 0.71
N TRP A 119 11.32 1.69 1.29
CA TRP A 119 11.28 0.34 0.75
C TRP A 119 10.75 0.31 -0.69
N LEU A 120 9.63 0.98 -0.96
CA LEU A 120 9.04 1.02 -2.30
C LEU A 120 9.98 1.67 -3.32
N SER A 121 10.61 2.79 -2.95
CA SER A 121 11.59 3.49 -3.79
C SER A 121 12.77 2.59 -4.14
N ASN A 122 13.30 1.88 -3.15
CA ASN A 122 14.41 0.94 -3.33
C ASN A 122 14.04 -0.24 -4.24
N GLU A 123 12.83 -0.81 -4.10
CA GLU A 123 12.38 -1.91 -4.96
C GLU A 123 12.07 -1.46 -6.40
N VAL A 124 11.47 -0.29 -6.58
CA VAL A 124 11.22 0.27 -7.91
C VAL A 124 12.54 0.56 -8.64
N SER A 125 13.55 1.07 -7.92
CA SER A 125 14.86 1.39 -8.50
C SER A 125 15.68 0.18 -8.95
N LYS A 126 15.37 -1.02 -8.44
CA LYS A 126 16.01 -2.28 -8.88
C LYS A 126 15.51 -2.77 -10.24
N ARG A 127 14.41 -2.19 -10.72
CA ARG A 127 13.79 -2.62 -11.97
C ARG A 127 14.48 -1.96 -13.16
N PRO A 128 14.76 -2.73 -14.21
CA PRO A 128 15.42 -2.24 -15.42
C PRO A 128 14.55 -1.25 -16.20
#